data_AF-X0T730-F1
#
_entry.id   AF-X0T730-F1
#
_cell.length_a   1.000
_cell.length_b   1.000
_cell.length_c   1.000
_cell.angle_alpha   90.00
_cell.angle_beta   90.00
_cell.angle_gamma   90.00
#
_symmetry.space_group_name_H-M   'P 1'
#
loop_
_entity.id
_entity.type
_entity.pdbx_description
1 polymer ?
#
loop_
_entity_poly.entity_id
_entity_poly.type
_entity_poly.pdbx_seq_one_letter_code
_entity_poly.pdbx_strand_id
1 'polypeptide(L)'
;IITDSENPLFGESIAGKIFVFPESKGSTVGSYVIYGLSVNNVAPLALIANKAETIVVAGAILANIPLVDKADQDVTLSIKTGDKLVIDTTEEIVKIKKVE
;
A
#
# COMPACT_ATOMS: atom_id res chain seq x y z
N ILE A 1 -8.56 -0.03 10.20
CA ILE A 1 -7.66 0.43 11.28
C ILE A 1 -6.53 -0.57 11.41
N ILE A 2 -5.30 -0.11 11.57
CA ILE A 2 -4.14 -0.96 11.87
C ILE A 2 -4.25 -1.41 13.33
N THR A 3 -4.40 -2.71 13.54
CA THR A 3 -4.66 -3.30 14.86
C THR A 3 -3.43 -3.93 15.50
N ASP A 4 -2.31 -3.99 14.79
CA ASP A 4 -1.04 -4.50 15.31
C ASP A 4 -0.39 -3.45 16.20
N SER A 5 -0.28 -3.74 17.51
CA SER A 5 0.25 -2.82 18.51
C SER A 5 1.75 -2.57 18.40
N GLU A 6 2.49 -3.45 17.73
CA GLU A 6 3.92 -3.26 17.47
C GLU A 6 4.17 -2.42 16.21
N ASN A 7 3.12 -2.16 15.41
CA ASN A 7 3.22 -1.35 14.22
C ASN A 7 3.31 0.14 14.59
N PRO A 8 4.24 0.91 14.00
CA PRO A 8 4.37 2.35 14.27
C PRO A 8 3.12 3.17 13.87
N LEU A 9 2.24 2.60 13.06
CA LEU A 9 0.97 3.20 12.64
C LEU A 9 -0.23 2.57 13.37
N PHE A 10 -0.03 1.93 14.52
CA PHE A 10 -1.12 1.37 15.33
C PHE A 10 -2.23 2.41 15.59
N GLY A 11 -3.48 2.01 15.39
CA GLY A 11 -4.65 2.88 15.54
C GLY A 11 -4.96 3.75 14.33
N GLU A 12 -4.07 3.82 13.33
CA GLU A 12 -4.32 4.61 12.12
C GLU A 12 -5.24 3.89 11.12
N SER A 13 -6.00 4.69 10.37
CA SER A 13 -6.73 4.20 9.21
C SER A 13 -5.89 4.34 7.94
N ILE A 14 -5.91 3.29 7.11
CA ILE A 14 -5.35 3.28 5.76
C ILE A 14 -6.38 3.60 4.68
N ALA A 15 -7.66 3.70 5.06
CA ALA A 15 -8.76 3.95 4.12
C ALA A 15 -8.56 5.29 3.40
N GLY A 16 -8.66 5.29 2.07
CA GLY A 16 -8.51 6.50 1.26
C GLY A 16 -7.10 7.11 1.29
N LYS A 17 -6.09 6.37 1.76
CA LYS A 17 -4.68 6.80 1.77
C LYS A 17 -3.84 5.90 0.87
N ILE A 18 -2.65 6.35 0.52
CA ILE A 18 -1.64 5.49 -0.10
C ILE A 18 -0.85 4.83 1.02
N PHE A 19 -0.80 3.50 1.02
CA PHE A 19 -0.13 2.74 2.07
C PHE A 19 1.20 2.21 1.56
N VAL A 20 2.27 2.56 2.26
CA VAL A 20 3.65 2.29 1.87
C VAL A 20 4.31 1.42 2.93
N PHE A 21 4.94 0.33 2.50
CA PHE A 21 5.60 -0.62 3.40
C PHE A 21 6.83 -1.25 2.74
N PRO A 22 7.87 -1.62 3.49
CA PRO A 22 9.12 -2.11 2.87
C PRO A 22 8.93 -3.50 2.25
N GLU A 23 8.49 -4.45 3.06
CA GLU A 23 8.18 -5.81 2.63
C GLU A 23 6.76 -6.15 3.08
N SER A 24 5.99 -6.80 2.20
CA SER A 24 4.76 -7.46 2.66
C SER A 24 5.12 -8.81 3.26
N LYS A 25 4.55 -9.12 4.42
CA LYS A 25 4.46 -10.51 4.87
C LYS A 25 3.07 -11.05 4.52
N GLY A 26 3.01 -11.86 3.49
CA GLY A 26 1.81 -12.48 2.98
C GLY A 26 1.39 -13.67 3.83
N SER A 27 0.33 -13.55 4.62
CA SER A 27 -0.38 -14.74 5.11
C SER A 27 -1.19 -15.34 3.95
N THR A 28 -1.41 -16.66 3.93
CA THR A 28 -2.21 -17.34 2.89
C THR A 28 -3.61 -16.73 2.73
N VAL A 29 -4.12 -16.06 3.78
CA VAL A 29 -5.44 -15.39 3.82
C VAL A 29 -5.35 -13.88 3.50
N GLY A 30 -4.14 -13.33 3.36
CA GLY A 30 -3.90 -11.89 3.19
C GLY A 30 -4.58 -11.29 1.95
N SER A 31 -4.74 -12.07 0.87
CA SER A 31 -5.46 -11.64 -0.33
C SER A 31 -6.93 -11.32 -0.03
N TYR A 32 -7.59 -12.15 0.79
CA TYR A 32 -8.98 -11.94 1.20
C TYR A 32 -9.13 -10.74 2.13
N VAL A 33 -8.12 -10.44 2.93
CA VAL A 33 -8.13 -9.22 3.76
C VAL A 33 -8.10 -7.99 2.87
N ILE A 34 -7.20 -7.93 1.88
CA ILE A 34 -7.11 -6.81 0.93
C ILE A 34 -8.41 -6.65 0.15
N TYR A 35 -8.97 -7.76 -0.36
CA TYR A 35 -10.28 -7.76 -1.01
C TYR A 35 -11.39 -7.28 -0.08
N GLY A 36 -11.39 -7.77 1.16
CA GLY A 36 -12.28 -7.36 2.25
C GLY A 36 -12.27 -5.85 2.47
N LEU A 37 -11.09 -5.21 2.47
CA LEU A 37 -10.99 -3.76 2.62
C LEU A 37 -11.70 -3.01 1.48
N SER A 38 -11.58 -3.51 0.25
CA SER A 38 -12.20 -2.91 -0.94
C SER A 38 -13.73 -3.03 -0.89
N VAL A 39 -14.27 -4.23 -0.64
CA VAL A 39 -15.73 -4.43 -0.54
C VAL A 39 -16.38 -3.68 0.63
N ASN A 40 -15.62 -3.39 1.68
CA ASN A 40 -16.08 -2.60 2.82
C ASN A 40 -15.84 -1.08 2.66
N ASN A 41 -15.39 -0.61 1.49
CA ASN A 41 -15.09 0.81 1.22
C ASN A 41 -14.07 1.44 2.19
N VAL A 42 -13.15 0.62 2.72
CA VAL A 42 -12.08 1.06 3.64
C VAL A 42 -10.69 0.71 3.10
N ALA A 43 -10.61 0.46 1.79
CA ALA A 43 -9.37 0.19 1.10
C ALA A 43 -8.47 1.43 1.00
N PRO A 44 -7.14 1.22 0.96
CA PRO A 44 -6.22 2.26 0.52
C PRO A 44 -6.46 2.61 -0.96
N LEU A 45 -6.06 3.82 -1.35
CA LEU A 45 -6.07 4.26 -2.76
C LEU A 45 -5.04 3.52 -3.60
N ALA A 46 -3.92 3.14 -2.98
CA ALA A 46 -2.87 2.35 -3.60
C ALA A 46 -1.95 1.73 -2.53
N LEU A 47 -1.22 0.70 -2.95
CA LEU A 47 -0.18 0.03 -2.18
C LEU A 47 1.17 0.28 -2.86
N ILE A 48 2.21 0.57 -2.07
CA ILE A 48 3.59 0.68 -2.57
C ILE A 48 4.48 -0.19 -1.68
N ALA A 49 5.23 -1.08 -2.32
CA ALA A 49 6.16 -1.96 -1.64
C ALA A 49 7.52 -2.02 -2.33
N ASN A 50 8.62 -2.17 -1.58
CA ASN A 50 9.90 -2.56 -2.20
C ASN A 50 9.77 -3.97 -2.76
N LYS A 51 9.11 -4.85 -2.01
CA LYS A 51 8.85 -6.22 -2.42
C LYS A 51 7.49 -6.70 -1.92
N ALA A 52 6.61 -6.99 -2.88
CA ALA A 52 5.32 -7.60 -2.61
C ALA A 52 5.39 -9.12 -2.82
N GLU A 53 4.78 -9.88 -1.91
CA GLU A 53 4.55 -11.30 -2.09
C GLU A 53 3.37 -11.55 -3.05
N THR A 54 3.40 -12.68 -3.76
CA THR A 54 2.37 -13.05 -4.75
C THR A 54 0.95 -12.98 -4.19
N ILE A 55 0.75 -13.29 -2.90
CA ILE A 55 -0.57 -13.24 -2.27
C ILE A 55 -1.08 -11.81 -2.10
N VAL A 56 -0.19 -10.84 -1.85
CA VAL A 56 -0.53 -9.42 -1.76
C VAL A 56 -0.84 -8.87 -3.15
N VAL A 57 -0.04 -9.26 -4.15
CA VAL A 57 -0.29 -8.93 -5.56
C VAL A 57 -1.67 -9.43 -6.00
N ALA A 58 -1.98 -10.70 -5.74
CA ALA A 58 -3.28 -11.28 -6.05
C ALA A 58 -4.43 -10.55 -5.33
N GLY A 59 -4.26 -10.23 -4.04
CA GLY A 59 -5.23 -9.46 -3.27
C GLY A 59 -5.49 -8.07 -3.85
N ALA A 60 -4.43 -7.35 -4.23
CA ALA A 60 -4.53 -6.02 -4.82
C ALA A 60 -5.25 -6.05 -6.17
N ILE A 61 -4.93 -7.02 -7.04
CA ILE A 61 -5.61 -7.24 -8.32
C ILE A 61 -7.10 -7.52 -8.10
N LEU A 62 -7.45 -8.46 -7.21
CA LEU A 62 -8.84 -8.79 -6.89
C LEU A 62 -9.62 -7.61 -6.31
N ALA A 63 -8.96 -6.79 -5.51
CA ALA A 63 -9.52 -5.62 -4.86
C ALA A 63 -9.61 -4.39 -5.78
N ASN A 64 -9.07 -4.47 -7.00
CA ASN A 64 -8.87 -3.35 -7.92
C ASN A 64 -8.10 -2.17 -7.27
N ILE A 65 -7.08 -2.49 -6.49
CA ILE A 65 -6.21 -1.53 -5.81
C ILE A 65 -4.88 -1.47 -6.58
N PRO A 66 -4.47 -0.30 -7.08
CA PRO A 66 -3.14 -0.09 -7.65
C PRO A 66 -2.04 -0.57 -6.69
N LEU A 67 -1.12 -1.39 -7.19
CA LEU A 67 0.05 -1.85 -6.46
C LEU A 67 1.31 -1.53 -7.25
N VAL A 68 2.25 -0.84 -6.61
CA VAL A 68 3.62 -0.67 -7.09
C VAL A 68 4.51 -1.63 -6.32
N ASP A 69 5.23 -2.49 -7.03
CA ASP A 69 6.19 -3.44 -6.47
C ASP A 69 7.59 -3.25 -7.08
N LYS A 70 8.61 -3.89 -6.48
CA LYS A 70 9.98 -3.98 -7.00
C LYS A 70 10.66 -2.62 -7.20
N ALA A 71 10.45 -1.69 -6.26
CA ALA A 71 11.19 -0.44 -6.27
C ALA A 71 12.70 -0.69 -6.13
N ASP A 72 13.50 -0.01 -6.96
CA ASP A 72 14.97 -0.13 -6.96
C ASP A 72 15.61 0.39 -5.66
N GLN A 73 14.89 1.25 -4.94
CA GLN A 73 15.33 1.86 -3.68
C GLN A 73 14.24 1.66 -2.62
N ASP A 74 14.65 1.71 -1.35
CA ASP A 74 13.70 1.61 -0.24
C ASP A 74 12.76 2.82 -0.22
N VAL A 75 11.51 2.59 -0.62
CA VAL A 75 10.46 3.61 -0.72
C VAL A 75 10.18 4.27 0.63
N THR A 76 10.45 3.61 1.74
CA THR A 76 10.22 4.16 3.09
C THR A 76 11.26 5.21 3.49
N LEU A 77 12.40 5.26 2.79
CA LEU A 77 13.41 6.31 2.98
C LEU A 77 12.99 7.60 2.29
N SER A 78 12.40 7.50 1.09
CA SER A 78 12.03 8.64 0.25
C SER A 78 10.62 9.17 0.51
N ILE A 79 9.69 8.31 0.92
CA ILE A 79 8.30 8.66 1.19
C ILE A 79 8.05 8.70 2.70
N LYS A 80 7.48 9.79 3.19
CA LYS A 80 7.12 9.97 4.60
C LYS A 80 5.62 10.13 4.77
N THR A 81 5.12 9.76 5.94
CA THR A 81 3.73 9.97 6.32
C THR A 81 3.38 11.45 6.19
N GLY A 82 2.32 11.76 5.45
CA GLY A 82 1.89 13.12 5.14
C GLY A 82 2.24 13.60 3.73
N ASP A 83 3.15 12.91 3.03
CA ASP A 83 3.45 13.21 1.64
C ASP A 83 2.22 12.99 0.75
N LYS A 84 2.04 13.87 -0.24
CA LYS A 84 1.06 13.66 -1.31
C LYS A 84 1.77 12.99 -2.47
N LEU A 85 1.23 11.88 -2.95
CA LEU A 85 1.80 11.10 -4.03
C LEU A 85 0.83 11.09 -5.22
N VAL A 86 1.40 11.08 -6.42
CA VAL A 86 0.70 10.79 -7.66
C VAL A 86 1.25 9.48 -8.19
N ILE A 87 0.39 8.50 -8.38
CA ILE A 87 0.74 7.18 -8.90
C ILE A 87 0.12 7.06 -10.29
N ASP A 88 0.96 6.80 -11.28
CA ASP A 88 0.56 6.47 -12.64
C ASP A 88 0.97 5.02 -12.93
N THR A 89 0.00 4.12 -12.93
CA THR A 89 0.25 2.69 -13.20
C THR A 89 0.31 2.36 -14.70
N THR A 90 -0.01 3.32 -15.58
CA THR A 90 0.11 3.13 -17.04
C THR A 90 1.52 3.41 -17.54
N GLU A 91 2.19 4.41 -16.97
CA GLU A 91 3.58 4.73 -17.30
C GLU A 91 4.60 4.12 -16.31
N GLU A 92 4.13 3.36 -15.31
CA GLU A 92 4.94 2.78 -14.23
C GLU A 92 5.69 3.85 -13.40
N ILE A 93 5.05 5.00 -13.13
CA ILE A 93 5.69 6.14 -12.47
C ILE A 93 5.02 6.47 -11.12
N VAL A 94 5.85 6.61 -10.07
CA VAL A 94 5.46 7.22 -8.79
C VAL A 94 6.11 8.59 -8.64
N LYS A 95 5.32 9.65 -8.50
CA LYS A 95 5.80 11.02 -8.27
C LYS A 95 5.40 11.50 -6.88
N ILE A 96 6.37 11.98 -6.11
CA ILE A 96 6.12 12.67 -4.84
C ILE A 96 5.79 14.12 -5.15
N LYS A 97 4.58 14.56 -4.80
CA LYS A 97 4.18 15.95 -4.90
C LYS A 97 4.44 16.62 -3.55
N LYS A 98 5.56 17.35 -3.46
CA LYS A 98 5.78 18.25 -2.32
C LYS A 98 4.74 19.35 -2.40
N VAL A 99 3.93 19.44 -1.35
CA VAL A 99 3.02 20.56 -1.16
C VAL A 99 3.82 21.59 -0.38
N GLU A 100 4.10 22.73 -1.00
CA GLU A 100 4.59 23.94 -0.31
C GLU A 100 3.53 24.49 0.64
#